data_AF-A0A951VUA2-F1
#
_entry.id   AF-A0A951VUA2-F1
#
_cell.length_a   1.000
_cell.length_b   1.000
_cell.length_c   1.000
_cell.angle_alpha   90.00
_cell.angle_beta   90.00
_cell.angle_gamma   90.00
#
_symmetry.space_group_name_H-M   'P 1'
#
loop_
_entity.id
_entity.type
_entity.pdbx_description
1 polymer ?
#
loop_
_entity_poly.entity_id
_entity_poly.type
_entity_poly.pdbx_seq_one_letter_code
_entity_poly.pdbx_strand_id
1 'polypeptide(L)'
;MPDESFSSWFACTAVANGLRPGELYRIVQAGEDRNPRDLDRYADDHLIHRLADCTGIDVDRLWRATFRRWEGLLFDHDYGDRKLAWLPPAGRVNGKRCFGQQACPMCLWGGHEPYLRQI
;
A
#
# COMPACT_ATOMS: atom_id res chain seq x y z
N MET A 1 -0.11 -7.59 -6.88
CA MET A 1 -0.07 -8.65 -7.93
C MET A 1 1.03 -9.67 -7.53
N PRO A 2 1.36 -10.78 -8.24
CA PRO A 2 2.43 -11.66 -7.76
C PRO A 2 3.68 -10.81 -7.54
N ASP A 3 4.12 -10.74 -6.28
CA ASP A 3 5.28 -9.99 -5.78
C ASP A 3 5.24 -8.45 -5.85
N GLU A 4 4.13 -7.81 -6.23
CA GLU A 4 3.98 -6.34 -6.19
C GLU A 4 3.33 -5.86 -4.88
N SER A 5 3.89 -4.80 -4.27
CA SER A 5 3.35 -4.17 -3.06
C SER A 5 2.03 -3.44 -3.33
N PHE A 6 1.17 -3.35 -2.31
CA PHE A 6 -0.11 -2.67 -2.42
C PHE A 6 0.06 -1.18 -2.74
N SER A 7 1.01 -0.50 -2.10
CA SER A 7 1.32 0.91 -2.37
C SER A 7 1.76 1.15 -3.82
N SER A 8 2.54 0.24 -4.41
CA SER A 8 2.94 0.30 -5.82
C SER A 8 1.75 0.10 -6.74
N TRP A 9 1.00 -0.98 -6.53
CA TRP A 9 -0.17 -1.30 -7.34
C TRP A 9 -1.20 -0.16 -7.30
N PHE A 10 -1.43 0.42 -6.13
CA PHE A 10 -2.33 1.55 -5.95
C PHE A 10 -1.85 2.78 -6.71
N ALA A 11 -0.54 3.07 -6.68
CA ALA A 11 0.04 4.18 -7.42
C ALA A 11 -0.06 3.97 -8.94
N CYS A 12 0.25 2.77 -9.44
CA CYS A 12 0.10 2.40 -10.84
C CYS A 12 -1.37 2.50 -11.28
N THR A 13 -2.30 2.03 -10.45
CA THR A 13 -3.75 2.13 -10.71
C THR A 13 -4.20 3.59 -10.80
N ALA A 14 -3.71 4.46 -9.91
CA ALA A 14 -4.01 5.89 -9.98
C ALA A 14 -3.49 6.50 -11.29
N VAL A 15 -2.22 6.24 -11.64
CA VAL A 15 -1.58 6.76 -12.86
C VAL A 15 -2.30 6.26 -14.12
N ALA A 16 -2.66 4.98 -14.18
CA ALA A 16 -3.40 4.39 -15.30
C ALA A 16 -4.78 5.02 -15.52
N ASN A 17 -5.37 5.62 -14.47
CA ASN A 17 -6.65 6.33 -14.53
C ASN A 17 -6.48 7.86 -14.62
N GLY A 18 -5.26 8.38 -14.84
CA GLY A 18 -5.01 9.81 -14.94
C GLY A 18 -5.12 10.57 -13.61
N LEU A 19 -4.94 9.88 -12.48
CA LEU A 19 -5.07 10.42 -11.13
C LEU A 19 -3.73 10.40 -10.40
N ARG A 20 -3.53 11.32 -9.46
CA ARG A 20 -2.51 11.17 -8.41
C ARG A 20 -3.00 10.17 -7.36
N PRO A 21 -2.11 9.44 -6.65
CA PRO A 21 -2.53 8.51 -5.60
C PRO A 21 -3.47 9.13 -4.54
N GLY A 22 -3.21 10.37 -4.12
CA GLY A 22 -4.09 11.08 -3.19
C GLY A 22 -5.45 11.50 -3.77
N GLU A 23 -5.60 11.56 -5.09
CA GLU A 23 -6.90 11.76 -5.76
C GLU A 23 -7.69 10.46 -5.78
N LEU A 24 -7.05 9.35 -6.19
CA LEU A 24 -7.68 8.03 -6.14
C LEU A 24 -8.12 7.70 -4.71
N TYR A 25 -7.27 7.94 -3.71
CA TYR A 25 -7.61 7.68 -2.31
C TYR A 25 -8.87 8.41 -1.87
N ARG A 26 -9.00 9.71 -2.21
CA ARG A 26 -10.21 10.50 -1.86
C ARG A 26 -11.46 10.05 -2.60
N ILE A 27 -11.32 9.51 -3.81
CA ILE A 27 -12.45 8.96 -4.58
C ILE A 27 -12.94 7.67 -3.92
N VAL A 28 -12.02 6.79 -3.51
CA VAL A 28 -12.35 5.50 -2.91
C VAL A 28 -12.83 5.65 -1.45
N GLN A 29 -12.16 6.49 -0.65
CA GLN A 29 -12.48 6.81 0.74
C GLN A 29 -13.21 8.16 0.83
N ALA A 30 -14.35 8.29 0.15
CA ALA A 30 -15.11 9.54 0.12
C ALA A 30 -15.46 10.03 1.54
N GLY A 31 -15.01 11.25 1.89
CA GLY A 31 -15.23 11.85 3.20
C GLY A 31 -14.04 11.78 4.17
N GLU A 32 -12.96 11.06 3.84
CA GLU A 32 -11.71 11.12 4.60
C GLU A 32 -10.75 12.17 4.05
N ASP A 33 -10.43 13.17 4.86
CA ASP A 33 -9.41 14.20 4.56
C ASP A 33 -7.98 13.72 4.88
N ARG A 34 -7.81 12.44 5.19
CA ARG A 34 -6.52 11.87 5.57
C ARG A 34 -5.75 11.49 4.32
N ASN A 35 -4.57 12.08 4.17
CA ASN A 35 -3.58 11.63 3.20
C ASN A 35 -3.26 10.15 3.48
N PRO A 36 -3.15 9.27 2.45
CA PRO A 36 -2.79 7.89 2.65
C PRO A 36 -1.52 7.80 3.50
N ARG A 37 -1.61 7.08 4.61
CA ARG A 37 -0.45 6.65 5.42
C ARG A 37 0.36 5.64 4.60
N ASP A 38 1.36 5.03 5.23
CA ASP A 38 1.96 3.80 4.74
C ASP A 38 0.87 2.77 4.38
N LEU A 39 0.48 2.71 3.10
CA LEU A 39 -0.66 1.92 2.63
C LEU A 39 -0.38 0.42 2.72
N ASP A 40 0.89 0.03 2.63
CA ASP A 40 1.27 -1.38 2.80
C ASP A 40 0.95 -1.84 4.22
N ARG A 41 1.08 -0.98 5.23
CA ARG A 41 0.76 -1.34 6.62
C ARG A 41 -0.66 -1.00 7.05
N TYR A 42 -1.17 0.15 6.64
CA TYR A 42 -2.39 0.75 7.19
C TYR A 42 -3.58 0.73 6.23
N ALA A 43 -3.56 -0.12 5.19
CA ALA A 43 -4.77 -0.39 4.43
C ALA A 43 -5.88 -0.89 5.38
N ASP A 44 -7.05 -0.28 5.28
CA ASP A 44 -8.23 -0.68 6.05
C ASP A 44 -9.21 -1.48 5.18
N ASP A 45 -10.18 -2.11 5.86
CA ASP A 45 -11.15 -2.97 5.20
C ASP A 45 -12.00 -2.20 4.18
N HIS A 46 -12.35 -0.93 4.47
CA HIS A 46 -13.16 -0.13 3.55
C HIS A 46 -12.41 0.12 2.24
N LEU A 47 -11.16 0.55 2.32
CA LEU A 47 -10.29 0.78 1.16
C LEU A 47 -10.15 -0.49 0.33
N ILE A 48 -9.84 -1.63 0.97
CA ILE A 48 -9.60 -2.89 0.27
C ILE A 48 -10.88 -3.39 -0.42
N HIS A 49 -12.01 -3.42 0.28
CA HIS A 49 -13.26 -3.87 -0.31
C HIS A 49 -13.74 -2.96 -1.43
N ARG A 50 -13.62 -1.63 -1.28
CA ARG A 50 -14.01 -0.69 -2.32
C ARG A 50 -13.12 -0.81 -3.57
N LEU A 51 -11.82 -1.01 -3.39
CA LEU A 51 -10.92 -1.28 -4.51
C LEU A 51 -11.26 -2.61 -5.19
N ALA A 52 -11.55 -3.66 -4.43
CA ALA A 52 -11.99 -4.94 -4.99
C ALA A 52 -13.27 -4.78 -5.84
N ASP A 53 -14.28 -4.10 -5.30
CA ASP A 53 -15.55 -3.84 -5.99
C ASP A 53 -15.35 -3.03 -7.28
N CYS A 54 -14.51 -1.99 -7.25
CA CYS A 54 -14.28 -1.12 -8.40
C CYS A 54 -13.36 -1.73 -9.47
N THR A 55 -12.44 -2.61 -9.10
CA THR A 55 -11.42 -3.16 -10.02
C THR A 55 -11.66 -4.61 -10.42
N GLY A 56 -12.57 -5.31 -9.73
CA GLY A 56 -12.80 -6.75 -9.92
C GLY A 56 -11.65 -7.63 -9.40
N ILE A 57 -10.67 -7.06 -8.69
CA ILE A 57 -9.59 -7.81 -8.07
C ILE A 57 -10.10 -8.47 -6.80
N ASP A 58 -9.77 -9.76 -6.65
CA ASP A 58 -10.04 -10.53 -5.45
C ASP A 58 -9.51 -9.85 -4.17
N VAL A 59 -10.35 -9.80 -3.13
CA VAL A 59 -10.05 -9.16 -1.84
C VAL A 59 -8.79 -9.78 -1.20
N ASP A 60 -8.67 -11.10 -1.21
CA ASP A 60 -7.51 -11.78 -0.62
C ASP A 60 -6.23 -11.48 -1.41
N ARG A 61 -6.34 -11.25 -2.73
CA ARG A 61 -5.21 -10.81 -3.54
C ARG A 61 -4.76 -9.39 -3.19
N LEU A 62 -5.68 -8.47 -2.88
CA LEU A 62 -5.32 -7.14 -2.40
C LEU A 62 -4.70 -7.20 -1.00
N TRP A 63 -5.27 -7.97 -0.08
CA TRP A 63 -4.68 -8.17 1.25
C TRP A 63 -3.30 -8.80 1.22
N ARG A 64 -3.09 -9.82 0.36
CA ARG A 64 -1.77 -10.41 0.18
C ARG A 64 -0.74 -9.44 -0.42
N ALA A 65 -1.17 -8.34 -1.05
CA ALA A 65 -0.26 -7.29 -1.52
C ALA A 65 0.19 -6.34 -0.39
N THR A 66 -0.50 -6.33 0.75
CA THR A 66 -0.16 -5.51 1.92
C THR A 66 0.81 -6.26 2.86
N PHE A 67 1.23 -5.58 3.92
CA PHE A 67 2.03 -6.12 5.00
C PHE A 67 1.31 -7.23 5.79
N ARG A 68 -0.02 -7.30 5.72
CA ARG A 68 -0.81 -8.38 6.35
C ARG A 68 -0.48 -9.77 5.82
N ARG A 69 0.16 -9.88 4.64
CA ARG A 69 0.68 -11.16 4.15
C ARG A 69 1.59 -11.89 5.15
N TRP A 70 2.32 -11.12 5.97
CA TRP A 70 3.29 -11.64 6.93
C TRP A 70 2.71 -11.88 8.33
N GLU A 71 1.43 -11.59 8.52
CA GLU A 71 0.69 -11.86 9.74
C GLU A 71 0.61 -13.38 9.99
N GLY A 72 0.79 -13.81 11.24
CA GLY A 72 0.94 -15.21 11.63
C GLY A 72 2.26 -15.88 11.20
N LEU A 73 3.11 -15.22 10.39
CA LEU A 73 4.41 -15.73 9.95
C LEU A 73 5.59 -15.02 10.60
N LEU A 74 5.64 -13.68 10.48
CA LEU A 74 6.71 -12.84 11.03
C LEU A 74 6.28 -12.07 12.28
N PHE A 75 4.98 -11.79 12.40
CA PHE A 75 4.37 -11.15 13.56
C PHE A 75 2.97 -11.74 13.79
N ASP A 76 2.46 -11.62 15.00
CA ASP A 76 1.14 -12.19 15.37
C ASP A 76 0.00 -11.45 14.68
N HIS A 77 -0.44 -10.32 15.23
CA HIS A 77 -1.44 -9.44 14.62
C HIS A 77 -1.03 -7.97 14.78
N ASP A 78 -1.18 -7.17 13.72
CA ASP A 78 -0.94 -5.72 13.77
C ASP A 78 -2.27 -4.95 13.75
N TYR A 79 -2.69 -4.49 14.93
CA TYR A 79 -3.88 -3.66 15.09
C TYR A 79 -3.72 -2.25 14.47
N GLY A 80 -2.53 -1.89 14.01
CA GLY A 80 -2.25 -0.59 13.38
C GLY A 80 -2.31 0.61 14.33
N ASP A 81 -2.53 0.38 15.62
CA ASP A 81 -2.61 1.40 16.68
C ASP A 81 -1.23 1.75 17.26
N ARG A 82 -0.29 0.79 17.20
CA ARG A 82 1.04 0.88 17.80
C ARG A 82 2.14 0.92 16.75
N LYS A 83 3.28 1.47 17.13
CA LYS A 83 4.49 1.37 16.31
C LYS A 83 5.08 -0.02 16.47
N LEU A 84 5.38 -0.69 15.36
CA LEU A 84 6.24 -1.87 15.36
C LEU A 84 7.68 -1.37 15.50
N ALA A 85 8.36 -1.74 16.59
CA ALA A 85 9.72 -1.26 16.87
C ALA A 85 10.75 -1.71 15.81
N TRP A 86 10.49 -2.83 15.15
CA TRP A 86 11.36 -3.45 14.16
C TRP A 86 11.04 -3.06 12.71
N LEU A 87 9.86 -2.48 12.45
CA LEU A 87 9.45 -2.06 11.12
C LEU A 87 9.58 -0.52 11.00
N PRO A 88 10.53 0.00 10.22
CA PRO A 88 10.66 1.43 10.04
C PRO A 88 9.42 1.99 9.30
N PRO A 89 8.87 3.14 9.73
CA PRO A 89 7.69 3.71 9.09
C PRO A 89 7.98 4.16 7.65
N ALA A 90 7.02 4.00 6.74
CA ALA A 90 7.04 4.61 5.42
C ALA A 90 6.11 5.84 5.31
N GLY A 91 6.29 6.63 4.25
CA GLY A 91 5.42 7.78 3.95
C GLY A 91 5.64 8.96 4.90
N ARG A 92 4.59 9.34 5.65
CA ARG A 92 4.66 10.45 6.62
C ARG A 92 4.04 10.07 7.96
N VAL A 93 4.78 10.35 9.04
CA VAL A 93 4.31 10.18 10.42
C VAL A 93 4.49 11.49 11.18
N ASN A 94 3.42 12.01 11.78
CA ASN A 94 3.41 13.28 12.52
C ASN A 94 4.07 14.44 11.74
N GLY A 95 3.73 14.56 10.45
CA GLY A 95 4.26 15.61 9.55
C GLY A 95 5.67 15.35 9.01
N LYS A 96 6.43 14.40 9.57
CA LYS A 96 7.79 14.08 9.13
C LYS A 96 7.78 13.04 8.01
N ARG A 97 8.65 13.21 7.01
CA ARG A 97 8.89 12.20 5.98
C ARG A 97 9.64 11.02 6.59
N CYS A 98 9.22 9.82 6.26
CA CYS A 98 9.83 8.58 6.71
C CYS A 98 10.26 7.76 5.48
N PHE A 99 11.40 7.09 5.61
CA PHE A 99 12.09 6.41 4.50
C PHE A 99 12.19 4.90 4.73
N GLY A 100 11.24 4.32 5.47
CA GLY A 100 11.21 2.89 5.75
C GLY A 100 10.94 2.03 4.52
N GLN A 101 10.26 2.58 3.51
CA GLN A 101 10.07 1.92 2.23
C GLN A 101 11.37 1.99 1.41
N GLN A 102 11.88 0.81 1.08
CA GLN A 102 13.08 0.66 0.26
C GLN A 102 12.71 0.20 -1.15
N ALA A 103 13.56 0.52 -2.12
CA ALA A 103 13.38 0.11 -3.51
C ALA A 103 14.73 -0.33 -4.09
N CYS A 104 14.69 -1.29 -5.01
CA CYS A 104 15.86 -1.66 -5.80
C CYS A 104 15.87 -0.83 -7.10
N PRO A 105 16.82 0.10 -7.30
CA PRO A 105 16.86 0.93 -8.51
C PRO A 105 16.97 0.11 -9.80
N MET A 106 17.69 -1.01 -9.76
CA MET A 106 17.81 -1.91 -10.91
C MET A 106 16.48 -2.58 -11.28
N CYS A 107 15.65 -2.92 -10.28
CA CYS A 107 14.33 -3.47 -10.54
C CYS A 107 13.38 -2.43 -11.16
N LEU A 108 13.52 -1.16 -10.79
CA LEU A 108 12.75 -0.07 -11.38
C LEU A 108 13.26 0.34 -12.78
N TRP A 109 14.54 0.12 -13.08
CA TRP A 109 15.15 0.48 -14.35
C TRP A 109 14.99 -0.60 -15.45
N GLY A 110 14.90 -1.87 -15.06
CA GLY A 110 15.09 -3.05 -15.94
C GLY A 110 14.03 -3.36 -17.01
N GLY A 111 13.07 -2.49 -17.30
CA GLY A 111 12.31 -2.54 -18.57
C GLY A 111 10.99 -3.33 -18.60
N HIS A 112 10.46 -3.80 -17.48
CA HIS A 112 9.01 -4.07 -17.33
C HIS A 112 8.40 -2.99 -16.44
N GLU A 113 7.07 -2.80 -16.50
CA GLU A 113 6.36 -1.77 -15.76
C GLU A 113 6.90 -1.65 -14.32
N PRO A 114 7.48 -0.49 -13.93
CA PRO A 114 8.27 -0.40 -12.72
C PRO A 114 7.36 -0.43 -11.50
N TYR A 115 7.44 -1.52 -10.73
CA TYR A 115 6.68 -1.67 -9.49
C TYR A 115 7.58 -1.97 -8.29
N LEU A 116 7.13 -1.56 -7.10
CA LEU A 116 7.80 -1.93 -5.85
C LEU A 116 7.43 -3.35 -5.48
N ARG A 117 8.45 -4.17 -5.22
CA ARG A 117 8.24 -5.56 -4.82
C ARG A 117 7.83 -5.63 -3.36
N GLN A 118 7.07 -6.67 -3.03
CA GLN A 118 6.90 -7.07 -1.63
C GLN A 118 8.25 -7.49 -1.06
N ILE A 119 8.50 -7.12 0.20
CA ILE A 119 9.54 -7.74 1.03
C ILE A 119 9.03 -9.11 1.44
#